data_AF-A0A376B3N8-F1
#
_entry.id   AF-A0A376B3N8-F1
#
_cell.length_a   1.000
_cell.length_b   1.000
_cell.length_c   1.000
_cell.angle_alpha   90.00
_cell.angle_beta   90.00
_cell.angle_gamma   90.00
#
_symmetry.space_group_name_H-M   'P 1'
#
loop_
_entity.id
_entity.type
_entity.pdbx_description
1 polymer ?
#
loop_
_entity_poly.entity_id
_entity_poly.type
_entity_poly.pdbx_seq_one_letter_code
_entity_poly.pdbx_strand_id
1 'polypeptide(L)'
;MIKDTEQLANDTSYVFTESDFQNLECLCSKSLQYIHYLLNLQEQCYSKTNNTADDKIADSDNDNICKETRINLFPLLIKLRKKTLDRNTLVTLSTTLYYLQLADYKSCLESYMKLSIGNVAWPIGVASIGIHQRSNHSRISNNFNASSNIMIDEETRLWITNIKRLITLLQESEKSV
;
A
#
# COMPACT_ATOMS: atom_id res chain seq x y z
N MET A 1 -5.83 -16.04 -22.16
CA MET A 1 -5.19 -15.34 -21.02
C MET A 1 -5.85 -13.98 -20.74
N ILE A 2 -7.17 -13.84 -20.99
CA ILE A 2 -7.95 -12.59 -20.83
C ILE A 2 -9.21 -12.85 -19.96
N LYS A 3 -9.44 -14.09 -19.50
CA LYS A 3 -10.64 -14.44 -18.73
C LYS A 3 -10.51 -14.22 -17.22
N ASP A 4 -9.30 -13.98 -16.71
CA ASP A 4 -9.05 -13.83 -15.27
C ASP A 4 -9.28 -12.39 -14.76
N THR A 5 -9.43 -11.41 -15.67
CA THR A 5 -9.64 -10.00 -15.32
C THR A 5 -11.12 -9.63 -15.14
N GLU A 6 -12.05 -10.35 -15.77
CA GLU A 6 -13.50 -10.07 -15.65
C GLU A 6 -14.16 -10.69 -14.40
N GLN A 7 -13.52 -11.67 -13.74
CA GLN A 7 -14.05 -12.23 -12.49
C GLN A 7 -13.69 -11.41 -11.24
N LEU A 8 -12.80 -10.41 -11.33
CA LEU A 8 -12.41 -9.58 -10.19
C LEU A 8 -13.41 -8.44 -9.89
N ALA A 9 -14.37 -8.19 -10.78
CA ALA A 9 -15.24 -7.01 -10.73
C ALA A 9 -16.51 -7.17 -9.88
N ASN A 10 -16.83 -8.37 -9.37
CA ASN A 10 -18.10 -8.65 -8.69
C ASN A 10 -18.02 -9.03 -7.22
N ASP A 11 -16.83 -9.15 -6.64
CA ASP A 11 -16.72 -9.40 -5.20
C ASP A 11 -16.26 -8.14 -4.48
N THR A 12 -16.96 -7.81 -3.39
CA THR A 12 -16.55 -6.90 -2.32
C THR A 12 -15.29 -7.41 -1.58
N SER A 13 -14.39 -8.09 -2.27
CA SER A 13 -13.24 -8.82 -1.71
C SER A 13 -12.09 -7.88 -1.35
N TYR A 14 -11.99 -6.71 -1.97
CA TYR A 14 -10.94 -5.73 -1.68
C TYR A 14 -11.28 -4.78 -0.52
N VAL A 15 -12.52 -4.78 -0.01
CA VAL A 15 -12.94 -3.90 1.09
C VAL A 15 -12.39 -4.44 2.42
N PHE A 16 -11.63 -3.59 3.11
CA PHE A 16 -11.11 -3.90 4.43
C PHE A 16 -12.18 -3.75 5.51
N THR A 17 -12.24 -4.71 6.42
CA THR A 17 -13.03 -4.66 7.65
C THR A 17 -12.11 -4.74 8.85
N GLU A 18 -12.52 -4.18 9.99
CA GLU A 18 -11.74 -4.21 11.24
C GLU A 18 -11.41 -5.64 11.70
N SER A 19 -12.29 -6.61 11.42
CA SER A 19 -12.07 -8.03 11.69
C SER A 19 -10.96 -8.67 10.85
N ASP A 20 -10.67 -8.14 9.65
CA ASP A 20 -9.65 -8.71 8.76
C ASP A 20 -8.23 -8.58 9.32
N PHE A 21 -7.99 -7.57 10.17
CA PHE A 21 -6.69 -7.36 10.82
C PHE A 21 -6.31 -8.49 11.78
N GLN A 22 -7.26 -9.37 12.14
CA GLN A 22 -6.99 -10.59 12.91
C GLN A 22 -6.48 -11.74 12.03
N ASN A 23 -6.81 -11.75 10.73
CA ASN A 23 -6.47 -12.82 9.80
C ASN A 23 -5.45 -12.32 8.75
N LEU A 24 -4.16 -12.62 8.97
CA LEU A 24 -3.08 -12.19 8.08
C LEU A 24 -3.24 -12.71 6.64
N GLU A 25 -3.83 -13.89 6.47
CA GLU A 25 -3.98 -14.51 5.15
C GLU A 25 -5.02 -13.78 4.30
N CYS A 26 -6.14 -13.43 4.93
CA CYS A 26 -7.16 -12.57 4.34
C CYS A 26 -6.55 -11.21 4.01
N LEU A 27 -5.83 -10.62 4.98
CA LEU A 27 -5.22 -9.29 4.85
C LEU A 27 -4.24 -9.20 3.68
N CYS A 28 -3.37 -10.19 3.48
CA CYS A 28 -2.48 -10.26 2.31
C CYS A 28 -3.25 -10.25 0.99
N SER A 29 -4.30 -11.07 0.90
CA SER A 29 -5.11 -11.21 -0.32
C SER A 29 -5.87 -9.92 -0.64
N LYS A 30 -6.49 -9.30 0.37
CA LYS A 30 -7.21 -8.02 0.24
C LYS A 30 -6.27 -6.89 -0.15
N SER A 31 -5.13 -6.76 0.51
CA SER A 31 -4.11 -5.75 0.18
C SER A 31 -3.59 -5.92 -1.25
N LEU A 32 -3.36 -7.15 -1.70
CA LEU A 32 -2.96 -7.41 -3.08
C LEU A 32 -4.04 -6.97 -4.08
N GLN A 33 -5.30 -7.37 -3.87
CA GLN A 33 -6.41 -7.02 -4.76
C GLN A 33 -6.63 -5.51 -4.81
N TYR A 34 -6.58 -4.84 -3.67
CA TYR A 34 -6.74 -3.40 -3.60
C TYR A 34 -5.60 -2.66 -4.32
N ILE A 35 -4.34 -3.08 -4.16
CA ILE A 35 -3.22 -2.48 -4.89
C ILE A 35 -3.39 -2.66 -6.41
N HIS A 36 -3.88 -3.82 -6.87
CA HIS A 36 -4.21 -4.01 -8.29
C HIS A 36 -5.31 -3.06 -8.76
N TYR A 37 -6.34 -2.86 -7.95
CA TYR A 37 -7.37 -1.86 -8.24
C TYR A 37 -6.78 -0.44 -8.33
N LEU A 38 -5.89 -0.06 -7.41
CA LEU A 38 -5.22 1.25 -7.45
C LEU A 38 -4.37 1.46 -8.71
N LEU A 39 -3.67 0.42 -9.17
CA LEU A 39 -2.90 0.47 -10.41
C LEU A 39 -3.80 0.67 -11.64
N ASN A 40 -4.94 0.00 -11.67
CA ASN A 40 -5.93 0.18 -12.74
C ASN A 40 -6.55 1.59 -12.70
N LEU A 41 -6.82 2.11 -11.49
CA LEU A 41 -7.33 3.47 -11.32
C LEU A 41 -6.32 4.52 -11.79
N GLN A 42 -5.03 4.32 -11.48
CA GLN A 42 -3.94 5.15 -11.98
C GLN A 42 -3.98 5.24 -13.51
N GLU A 43 -4.04 4.11 -14.21
CA GLU A 43 -4.15 4.07 -15.69
C GLU A 43 -5.31 4.91 -16.22
N GLN A 44 -6.48 4.80 -15.57
CA GLN A 44 -7.66 5.56 -15.96
C GLN A 44 -7.49 7.05 -15.73
N CYS A 45 -6.87 7.46 -14.62
CA CYS A 45 -6.60 8.87 -14.31
C CYS A 45 -5.64 9.50 -15.33
N TYR A 46 -4.54 8.82 -15.66
CA TYR A 46 -3.60 9.30 -16.68
C TYR A 46 -4.23 9.32 -18.08
N SER A 47 -5.08 8.33 -18.42
CA SER A 47 -5.81 8.33 -19.70
C SER A 47 -6.76 9.54 -19.85
N LYS A 48 -7.36 10.03 -18.77
CA LYS A 48 -8.22 11.23 -18.80
C LYS A 48 -7.39 12.48 -19.11
N THR A 49 -6.24 12.65 -18.46
CA THR A 49 -5.31 13.76 -18.70
C THR A 49 -4.82 13.80 -20.16
N ASN A 50 -4.62 12.63 -20.79
CA ASN A 50 -4.14 12.54 -22.17
C ASN A 50 -5.17 13.03 -23.22
N ASN A 51 -6.47 13.07 -22.90
CA ASN A 51 -7.52 13.52 -23.82
C ASN A 51 -7.74 15.04 -23.81
N THR A 52 -7.21 15.75 -22.80
CA THR A 52 -7.12 17.20 -22.79
C THR A 52 -5.93 17.63 -23.65
N ALA A 53 -6.23 18.03 -24.89
CA ALA A 53 -5.27 18.42 -25.92
C ALA A 53 -4.32 19.52 -25.41
N ASP A 54 -3.00 19.27 -25.44
CA ASP A 54 -1.99 20.22 -25.97
C ASP A 54 -0.50 19.80 -25.90
N ASP A 55 -0.06 18.65 -25.34
CA ASP A 55 1.39 18.29 -25.35
C ASP A 55 1.72 16.80 -25.54
N LYS A 56 2.34 16.43 -26.67
CA LYS A 56 2.81 15.04 -26.95
C LYS A 56 3.98 14.59 -26.07
N ILE A 57 4.72 15.53 -25.48
CA ILE A 57 5.88 15.24 -24.61
C ILE A 57 5.40 14.76 -23.24
N ALA A 58 4.36 15.39 -22.68
CA ALA A 58 3.76 15.00 -21.40
C ALA A 58 3.12 13.60 -21.43
N ASP A 59 2.60 13.18 -22.59
CA ASP A 59 2.02 11.85 -22.80
C ASP A 59 3.05 10.73 -22.59
N SER A 60 4.23 10.84 -23.20
CA SER A 60 5.33 9.88 -23.03
C SER A 60 5.79 9.77 -21.57
N ASP A 61 5.89 10.90 -20.87
CA ASP A 61 6.39 10.93 -19.49
C ASP A 61 5.39 10.32 -18.50
N ASN A 62 4.10 10.59 -18.66
CA ASN A 62 3.03 9.99 -17.86
C ASN A 62 2.97 8.47 -18.03
N ASP A 63 3.11 8.00 -19.26
CA ASP A 63 3.09 6.58 -19.61
C ASP A 63 4.31 5.84 -19.04
N ASN A 64 5.46 6.52 -19.00
CA ASN A 64 6.68 6.03 -18.36
C ASN A 64 6.52 5.93 -16.83
N ILE A 65 5.93 6.94 -16.18
CA ILE A 65 5.61 6.91 -14.73
C ILE A 65 4.64 5.77 -14.43
N CYS A 66 3.65 5.58 -15.31
CA CYS A 66 2.80 4.39 -15.47
C CYS A 66 3.53 3.07 -15.19
N LYS A 67 4.44 2.80 -16.12
CA LYS A 67 5.22 1.57 -16.21
C LYS A 67 6.18 1.43 -15.03
N GLU A 68 6.87 2.51 -14.67
CA GLU A 68 7.81 2.55 -13.55
C GLU A 68 7.13 2.18 -12.24
N THR A 69 5.93 2.73 -11.99
CA THR A 69 5.15 2.46 -10.78
C THR A 69 4.79 0.97 -10.67
N ARG A 70 4.33 0.35 -11.77
CA ARG A 70 4.03 -1.10 -11.79
C ARG A 70 5.28 -1.96 -11.55
N ILE A 71 6.40 -1.61 -12.18
CA ILE A 71 7.67 -2.34 -12.03
C ILE A 71 8.14 -2.28 -10.57
N ASN A 72 8.11 -1.11 -9.96
CA ASN A 72 8.55 -0.90 -8.59
C ASN A 72 7.63 -1.57 -7.55
N LEU A 73 6.33 -1.73 -7.85
CA LEU A 73 5.38 -2.41 -6.97
C LEU A 73 5.34 -3.93 -7.19
N PHE A 74 5.86 -4.44 -8.31
CA PHE A 74 5.83 -5.86 -8.64
C PHE A 74 6.46 -6.76 -7.55
N PRO A 75 7.60 -6.41 -6.93
CA PRO A 75 8.17 -7.23 -5.86
C PRO A 75 7.27 -7.31 -4.62
N LEU A 76 6.59 -6.21 -4.27
CA LEU A 76 5.60 -6.18 -3.20
C LEU A 76 4.42 -7.11 -3.52
N LEU A 77 3.90 -7.08 -4.75
CA LEU A 77 2.81 -7.95 -5.18
C LEU A 77 3.19 -9.44 -5.09
N ILE A 78 4.43 -9.78 -5.43
CA ILE A 78 4.94 -11.15 -5.24
C ILE A 78 5.00 -11.51 -3.75
N LYS A 79 5.54 -10.62 -2.91
CA LYS A 79 5.65 -10.84 -1.45
C LYS A 79 4.28 -11.04 -0.80
N LEU A 80 3.28 -10.26 -1.21
CA LEU A 80 1.89 -10.39 -0.75
C LEU A 80 1.26 -11.70 -1.23
N ARG A 81 1.44 -12.07 -2.51
CA ARG A 81 0.93 -13.33 -3.05
C ARG A 81 1.55 -14.56 -2.39
N LYS A 82 2.85 -14.52 -2.12
CA LYS A 82 3.58 -15.60 -1.42
C LYS A 82 3.39 -15.56 0.10
N LYS A 83 2.76 -14.52 0.65
CA LYS A 83 2.55 -14.32 2.10
C LYS A 83 3.87 -14.33 2.88
N THR A 84 4.94 -13.82 2.27
CA THR A 84 6.30 -13.74 2.86
C THR A 84 6.60 -12.39 3.47
N LEU A 85 5.66 -11.45 3.42
CA LEU A 85 5.83 -10.11 4.00
C LEU A 85 5.78 -10.21 5.54
N ASP A 86 6.66 -9.46 6.21
CA ASP A 86 6.67 -9.40 7.67
C ASP A 86 5.31 -8.91 8.22
N ARG A 87 4.87 -9.52 9.32
CA ARG A 87 3.56 -9.24 9.93
C ARG A 87 3.38 -7.76 10.24
N ASN A 88 4.40 -7.12 10.82
CA ASN A 88 4.29 -5.72 11.24
C ASN A 88 4.20 -4.79 10.02
N THR A 89 4.98 -5.09 8.99
CA THR A 89 4.94 -4.36 7.71
C THR A 89 3.60 -4.54 7.02
N LEU A 90 3.08 -5.76 6.98
CA LEU A 90 1.77 -6.08 6.40
C LEU A 90 0.64 -5.34 7.11
N VAL A 91 0.60 -5.37 8.44
CA VAL A 91 -0.44 -4.70 9.23
C VAL A 91 -0.42 -3.20 8.99
N THR A 92 0.77 -2.59 8.99
CA THR A 92 0.93 -1.14 8.77
C THR A 92 0.56 -0.75 7.35
N LEU A 93 0.98 -1.52 6.34
CA LEU A 93 0.58 -1.33 4.94
C LEU A 93 -0.94 -1.41 4.79
N SER A 94 -1.55 -2.43 5.37
CA SER A 94 -2.99 -2.64 5.27
C SER A 94 -3.79 -1.58 6.02
N THR A 95 -3.25 -1.05 7.13
CA THR A 95 -3.82 0.09 7.86
C THR A 95 -3.81 1.35 6.99
N THR A 96 -2.71 1.60 6.28
CA THR A 96 -2.63 2.70 5.32
C THR A 96 -3.68 2.55 4.21
N LEU A 97 -3.80 1.35 3.65
CA LEU A 97 -4.79 1.06 2.61
C LEU A 97 -6.23 1.14 3.11
N TYR A 98 -6.50 0.74 4.36
CA TYR A 98 -7.80 0.87 5.02
C TYR A 98 -8.23 2.33 5.13
N TYR A 99 -7.36 3.21 5.65
CA TYR A 99 -7.68 4.64 5.73
C TYR A 99 -7.80 5.30 4.36
N LEU A 100 -7.06 4.81 3.37
CA LEU A 100 -7.20 5.25 1.99
C LEU A 100 -8.59 4.90 1.43
N GLN A 101 -9.14 3.72 1.73
CA GLN A 101 -10.51 3.36 1.35
C GLN A 101 -11.58 4.21 2.03
N LEU A 102 -11.32 4.67 3.26
CA LEU A 102 -12.22 5.56 4.00
C LEU A 102 -12.11 7.04 3.58
N ALA A 103 -11.26 7.36 2.60
CA ALA A 103 -10.89 8.73 2.22
C ALA A 103 -10.34 9.58 3.40
N ASP A 104 -9.86 8.95 4.48
CA ASP A 104 -9.18 9.64 5.58
C ASP A 104 -7.69 9.77 5.27
N TYR A 105 -7.35 10.74 4.44
CA TYR A 105 -5.96 10.99 4.02
C TYR A 105 -5.04 11.39 5.17
N LYS A 106 -5.57 11.99 6.24
CA LYS A 106 -4.75 12.41 7.39
C LYS A 106 -4.23 11.18 8.13
N SER A 107 -5.13 10.27 8.47
CA SER A 107 -4.78 9.00 9.14
C SER A 107 -3.99 8.08 8.22
N CYS A 108 -4.34 8.05 6.93
CA CYS A 108 -3.58 7.33 5.90
C CYS A 108 -2.12 7.79 5.85
N LEU A 109 -1.89 9.11 5.76
CA LEU A 109 -0.53 9.66 5.71
C LEU A 109 0.25 9.39 7.00
N GLU A 110 -0.39 9.48 8.17
CA GLU A 110 0.26 9.14 9.44
C GLU A 110 0.70 7.66 9.48
N SER A 111 -0.16 6.74 9.03
CA SER A 111 0.15 5.31 8.92
C SER A 111 1.26 5.06 7.90
N TYR A 112 1.23 5.75 6.76
CA TYR A 112 2.31 5.70 5.76
C TYR A 112 3.65 6.16 6.35
N MET A 113 3.66 7.23 7.15
CA MET A 113 4.90 7.69 7.80
C MET A 113 5.43 6.63 8.77
N LYS A 114 4.56 5.97 9.55
CA LYS A 114 4.98 4.85 10.41
C LYS A 114 5.57 3.69 9.58
N LEU A 115 4.95 3.33 8.46
CA LEU A 115 5.47 2.32 7.52
C LEU A 115 6.86 2.67 7.00
N SER A 116 7.07 3.93 6.61
CA SER A 116 8.33 4.44 6.08
C SER A 116 9.47 4.36 7.11
N ILE A 117 9.14 4.60 8.38
CA ILE A 117 10.08 4.52 9.51
C ILE A 117 10.31 3.06 9.93
N GLY A 118 9.38 2.14 9.66
CA GLY A 118 9.42 0.75 10.16
C GLY A 118 8.69 0.57 11.50
N ASN A 119 7.85 1.53 11.88
CA ASN A 119 6.98 1.43 13.06
C ASN A 119 5.64 0.80 12.69
N VAL A 120 5.04 0.10 13.65
CA VAL A 120 3.76 -0.58 13.44
C VAL A 120 2.59 0.40 13.63
N ALA A 121 1.67 0.44 12.66
CA ALA A 121 0.40 1.15 12.78
C ALA A 121 -0.77 0.16 12.72
N TRP A 122 -1.72 0.31 13.63
CA TRP A 122 -2.99 -0.42 13.65
C TRP A 122 -4.14 0.59 13.45
N PRO A 123 -5.26 0.19 12.83
CA PRO A 123 -6.40 1.08 12.66
C PRO A 123 -7.06 1.37 14.01
N ILE A 124 -7.61 2.57 14.16
CA ILE A 124 -8.33 3.01 15.35
C ILE A 124 -9.54 2.09 15.53
N GLY A 125 -9.71 1.51 16.72
CA GLY A 125 -10.79 0.56 17.03
C GLY A 125 -10.36 -0.91 17.02
N VAL A 126 -9.25 -1.26 16.33
CA VAL A 126 -8.67 -2.60 16.40
C VAL A 126 -7.58 -2.62 17.45
N ALA A 127 -7.86 -3.24 18.59
CA ALA A 127 -6.84 -3.50 19.60
C ALA A 127 -5.78 -4.46 19.04
N SER A 128 -4.50 -4.11 19.21
CA SER A 128 -3.39 -5.03 18.98
C SER A 128 -3.65 -6.29 19.81
N ILE A 129 -3.92 -7.42 19.15
CA ILE A 129 -4.18 -8.69 19.84
C ILE A 129 -2.99 -8.98 20.76
N GLY A 130 -3.28 -9.17 22.05
CA GLY A 130 -2.35 -9.18 23.18
C GLY A 130 -1.27 -10.27 23.17
N ILE A 131 -0.35 -10.21 22.21
CA ILE A 131 0.95 -10.88 22.26
C ILE A 131 2.03 -9.89 21.80
N HIS A 132 2.08 -8.73 22.45
CA HIS A 132 3.37 -8.08 22.64
C HIS A 132 3.89 -8.45 24.04
N GLN A 133 4.95 -9.25 24.02
CA GLN A 133 5.95 -9.50 25.07
C GLN A 133 5.69 -10.66 26.05
N ARG A 134 6.44 -11.76 25.87
CA ARG A 134 7.34 -12.31 26.92
C ARG A 134 8.51 -13.07 26.29
N SER A 135 9.63 -12.38 26.09
CA SER A 135 10.97 -12.93 26.34
C SER A 135 11.79 -11.80 26.97
N ASN A 136 11.69 -11.75 28.29
CA ASN A 136 12.63 -11.17 29.24
C ASN A 136 12.95 -9.67 29.13
N HIS A 137 12.47 -8.97 30.15
CA HIS A 137 13.16 -7.87 30.80
C HIS A 137 14.64 -8.21 31.08
N SER A 138 15.49 -8.08 30.07
CA SER A 138 16.95 -7.94 30.22
C SER A 138 17.57 -7.56 28.88
N ARG A 139 17.65 -6.25 28.61
CA ARG A 139 18.81 -5.53 28.03
C ARG A 139 18.37 -4.22 27.39
N ILE A 140 18.42 -3.17 28.21
CA ILE A 140 18.88 -1.87 27.75
C ILE A 140 20.34 -2.08 27.32
N SER A 141 20.56 -2.52 26.08
CA SER A 141 21.87 -2.50 25.43
C SER A 141 21.67 -2.52 23.91
N ASN A 142 21.84 -1.36 23.27
CA ASN A 142 22.28 -1.21 21.89
C ASN A 142 21.40 -1.78 20.76
N ASN A 143 20.14 -1.37 20.65
CA ASN A 143 19.43 -1.40 19.36
C ASN A 143 18.85 -0.02 18.98
N PHE A 144 19.67 1.03 19.15
CA PHE A 144 19.56 2.29 18.39
C PHE A 144 19.86 2.10 16.88
N ASN A 145 19.83 0.86 16.39
CA ASN A 145 19.99 0.46 15.00
C ASN A 145 18.69 -0.18 14.48
N ALA A 146 17.54 0.37 14.88
CA ALA A 146 16.27 0.15 14.20
C ALA A 146 16.33 0.94 12.88
N SER A 147 17.16 0.46 11.95
CA SER A 147 17.29 1.03 10.62
C SER A 147 15.91 1.07 9.98
N SER A 148 15.50 2.25 9.52
CA SER A 148 14.19 2.46 8.91
C SER A 148 13.97 1.47 7.76
N ASN A 149 12.75 0.96 7.55
CA ASN A 149 12.43 0.07 6.42
C ASN A 149 12.86 0.68 5.07
N ILE A 150 12.81 2.02 4.94
CA ILE A 150 13.30 2.77 3.78
C ILE A 150 14.83 2.79 3.67
N MET A 151 15.54 2.67 4.79
CA MET A 151 17.01 2.70 4.87
C MET A 151 17.68 1.33 4.75
N ILE A 152 16.93 0.22 4.79
CA ILE A 152 17.53 -1.13 4.78
C ILE A 152 17.67 -1.70 3.35
N ASP A 153 16.67 -1.53 2.48
CA ASP A 153 16.61 -2.25 1.20
C ASP A 153 16.04 -1.36 0.08
N GLU A 154 16.72 -1.36 -1.08
CA GLU A 154 16.36 -0.53 -2.25
C GLU A 154 14.98 -0.90 -2.78
N GLU A 155 14.72 -2.19 -2.91
CA GLU A 155 13.43 -2.72 -3.37
C GLU A 155 12.31 -2.24 -2.43
N THR A 156 12.58 -2.28 -1.12
CA THR A 156 11.64 -1.83 -0.10
C THR A 156 11.35 -0.34 -0.16
N ARG A 157 12.38 0.48 -0.36
CA ARG A 157 12.22 1.93 -0.55
C ARG A 157 11.41 2.26 -1.79
N LEU A 158 11.65 1.56 -2.90
CA LEU A 158 10.96 1.79 -4.17
C LEU A 158 9.46 1.54 -4.02
N TRP A 159 9.04 0.38 -3.51
CA TRP A 159 7.61 0.10 -3.39
C TRP A 159 6.92 1.03 -2.39
N ILE A 160 7.55 1.37 -1.24
CA ILE A 160 6.97 2.32 -0.28
C ILE A 160 6.76 3.69 -0.93
N THR A 161 7.76 4.19 -1.65
CA THR A 161 7.67 5.49 -2.34
C THR A 161 6.54 5.48 -3.38
N ASN A 162 6.37 4.38 -4.11
CA ASN A 162 5.30 4.26 -5.11
C ASN A 162 3.90 4.10 -4.47
N ILE A 163 3.78 3.53 -3.27
CA ILE A 163 2.52 3.57 -2.51
C ILE A 163 2.10 5.02 -2.22
N LYS A 164 3.04 5.90 -1.86
CA LYS A 164 2.74 7.33 -1.67
C LYS A 164 2.23 7.99 -2.96
N ARG A 165 2.83 7.65 -4.12
CA ARG A 165 2.38 8.15 -5.43
C ARG A 165 0.91 7.77 -5.66
N LEU A 166 0.52 6.53 -5.36
CA LEU A 166 -0.87 6.07 -5.46
C LEU A 166 -1.83 6.83 -4.52
N ILE A 167 -1.40 7.09 -3.28
CA ILE A 167 -2.19 7.88 -2.31
C ILE A 167 -2.44 9.29 -2.84
N THR A 168 -1.40 9.97 -3.35
CA THR A 168 -1.51 11.33 -3.89
C THR A 168 -2.44 11.37 -5.11
N LEU A 169 -2.33 10.38 -6.01
CA LEU A 169 -3.19 10.28 -7.19
C LEU A 169 -4.68 10.19 -6.82
N LEU A 170 -5.01 9.33 -5.84
CA LEU A 170 -6.38 9.23 -5.34
C LEU A 170 -6.88 10.55 -4.75
N GLN A 171 -6.05 11.18 -3.90
CA GLN A 171 -6.37 12.45 -3.28
C GLN A 171 -6.62 13.57 -4.30
N GLU A 172 -5.85 13.61 -5.39
CA GLU A 172 -6.04 14.57 -6.50
C GLU A 172 -7.30 14.26 -7.30
N SER A 173 -7.59 12.98 -7.54
CA SER A 173 -8.77 12.56 -8.28
C SER A 173 -10.07 12.94 -7.57
N GLU A 174 -10.12 12.87 -6.23
CA GLU A 174 -11.28 13.26 -5.44
C GLU A 174 -11.46 14.77 -5.32
N LYS A 175 -10.37 15.54 -5.27
CA LYS A 175 -10.45 17.02 -5.24
C LYS A 175 -10.97 17.62 -6.55
N SER A 176 -10.91 16.85 -7.64
CA SER A 176 -11.32 17.28 -8.98
C SER A 176 -12.81 17.03 -9.26
N VAL A 177 -13.55 16.48 -8.29
CA VAL A 177 -15.00 16.21 -8.33
C VAL A 177 -15.72 17.26 -7.47
#